data_AF-F0FWT7-F1
#
_entry.id   AF-F0FWT7-F1
#
_cell.length_a   1.000
_cell.length_b   1.000
_cell.length_c   1.000
_cell.angle_alpha   90.00
_cell.angle_beta   90.00
_cell.angle_gamma   90.00
#
_symmetry.space_group_name_H-M   'P 1'
#
loop_
_entity.id
_entity.type
_entity.pdbx_description
1 polymer ?
#
loop_
_entity_poly.entity_id
_entity_poly.type
_entity_poly.pdbx_seq_one_letter_code
_entity_poly.pdbx_strand_id
1 'polypeptide(L)'
;MPDQSAAALEIHRASCREWDEGVRQEWFARLVVQISEARRDLFSVDSVLAVVDSFEQSAWSSLERNVCEVARQVAYGGPVDRLEGVVRATVISDCARQGIEHCALSVADQFNEGQSNQLRRAMTKLAADIDFTSKPAPRTKKKLDKDQILDLSLDMRV
;
A
#
# COMPACT_ATOMS: atom_id res chain seq x y z
N MET A 1 -22.29 12.81 8.06
CA MET A 1 -21.79 12.19 6.83
C MET A 1 -20.94 11.00 7.24
N PRO A 2 -21.04 9.84 6.57
CA PRO A 2 -20.11 8.74 6.83
C PRO A 2 -18.69 9.28 6.64
N ASP A 3 -17.87 9.03 7.66
CA ASP A 3 -16.70 9.84 7.97
C ASP A 3 -15.57 9.53 6.96
N GLN A 4 -15.47 10.31 5.89
CA GLN A 4 -14.45 10.16 4.83
C GLN A 4 -13.04 10.07 5.42
N SER A 5 -12.81 10.77 6.53
CA SER A 5 -11.56 10.71 7.29
C SER A 5 -11.29 9.31 7.86
N ALA A 6 -12.31 8.64 8.37
CA ALA A 6 -12.21 7.27 8.88
C ALA A 6 -11.97 6.27 7.74
N ALA A 7 -12.61 6.46 6.59
CA ALA A 7 -12.40 5.61 5.41
C ALA A 7 -10.97 5.73 4.87
N ALA A 8 -10.44 6.94 4.70
CA ALA A 8 -9.06 7.16 4.25
C ALA A 8 -8.04 6.54 5.21
N LEU A 9 -8.28 6.65 6.51
CA LEU A 9 -7.44 6.09 7.56
C LEU A 9 -7.49 4.56 7.61
N GLU A 10 -8.64 3.94 7.32
CA GLU A 10 -8.72 2.48 7.17
C GLU A 10 -8.06 1.99 5.88
N ILE A 11 -8.16 2.73 4.76
CA ILE A 11 -7.39 2.43 3.54
C ILE A 11 -5.89 2.44 3.86
N HIS A 12 -5.39 3.51 4.49
CA HIS A 12 -3.98 3.62 4.85
C HIS A 12 -3.52 2.44 5.75
N ARG A 13 -4.31 2.10 6.77
CA ARG A 13 -4.00 0.96 7.66
C ARG A 13 -3.99 -0.38 6.93
N ALA A 14 -4.95 -0.62 6.06
CA ALA A 14 -5.03 -1.86 5.29
C ALA A 14 -3.82 -2.00 4.38
N SER A 15 -3.46 -0.94 3.65
CA SER A 15 -2.29 -0.95 2.76
C SER A 15 -0.97 -1.12 3.50
N CYS A 16 -0.80 -0.50 4.67
CA CYS A 16 0.40 -0.71 5.49
C CYS A 16 0.47 -2.14 6.06
N ARG A 17 -0.68 -2.74 6.40
CA ARG A 17 -0.72 -4.13 6.84
C ARG A 17 -0.32 -5.08 5.73
N GLU A 18 -0.84 -4.86 4.51
CA GLU A 18 -0.47 -5.64 3.33
C GLU A 18 1.05 -5.59 3.11
N TRP A 19 1.66 -4.43 3.29
CA TRP A 19 3.12 -4.28 3.26
C TRP A 19 3.82 -5.08 4.37
N ASP A 20 3.39 -4.93 5.62
CA ASP A 20 4.02 -5.58 6.77
C ASP A 20 3.90 -7.12 6.71
N GLU A 21 2.83 -7.64 6.12
CA GLU A 21 2.58 -9.08 5.93
C GLU A 21 3.25 -9.62 4.66
N GLY A 22 3.32 -8.81 3.60
CA GLY A 22 3.80 -9.21 2.28
C GLY A 22 5.28 -8.99 2.01
N VAL A 23 5.97 -8.14 2.79
CA VAL A 23 7.40 -7.81 2.62
C VAL A 23 8.19 -8.09 3.89
N ARG A 24 9.20 -8.95 3.79
CA ARG A 24 10.10 -9.23 4.93
C ARG A 24 10.97 -8.00 5.21
N GLN A 25 10.89 -7.47 6.43
CA GLN A 25 11.61 -6.25 6.82
C GLN A 25 13.14 -6.39 6.67
N GLU A 26 13.71 -7.51 7.09
CA GLU A 26 15.15 -7.78 6.96
C GLU A 26 15.60 -7.92 5.50
N TRP A 27 14.72 -8.47 4.64
CA TRP A 27 14.99 -8.59 3.22
C TRP A 27 15.03 -7.20 2.57
N PHE A 28 14.01 -6.36 2.83
CA PHE A 28 13.96 -5.01 2.28
C PHE A 28 15.10 -4.12 2.80
N ALA A 29 15.44 -4.21 4.07
CA ALA A 29 16.57 -3.46 4.63
C ALA A 29 17.91 -3.82 3.94
N ARG A 30 18.14 -5.11 3.66
CA ARG A 30 19.34 -5.54 2.92
C ARG A 30 19.35 -5.04 1.48
N LEU A 31 18.20 -5.03 0.80
CA LEU A 31 18.07 -4.47 -0.56
C LEU A 31 18.51 -3.01 -0.58
N VAL A 32 18.00 -2.20 0.34
CA VAL A 32 18.31 -0.76 0.44
C VAL A 32 19.81 -0.54 0.68
N VAL A 33 20.41 -1.30 1.58
CA VAL A 33 21.86 -1.22 1.87
C VAL A 33 22.68 -1.58 0.64
N GLN A 34 22.39 -2.72 -0.01
CA GLN A 34 23.17 -3.17 -1.17
C GLN A 34 23.01 -2.25 -2.37
N ILE A 35 21.82 -1.67 -2.62
CA ILE A 35 21.65 -0.65 -3.66
C ILE A 35 22.48 0.60 -3.33
N SER A 36 22.48 1.02 -2.06
CA SER A 36 23.27 2.18 -1.62
C SER A 36 24.78 1.96 -1.79
N GLU A 37 25.26 0.73 -1.58
CA GLU A 37 26.64 0.33 -1.80
C GLU A 37 26.98 0.25 -3.29
N ALA A 38 26.14 -0.42 -4.09
CA ALA A 38 26.32 -0.58 -5.54
C ALA A 38 26.36 0.77 -6.28
N ARG A 39 25.64 1.78 -5.80
CA ARG A 39 25.64 3.13 -6.38
C ARG A 39 26.96 3.89 -6.16
N ARG A 40 27.76 3.51 -5.16
CA ARG A 40 29.07 4.16 -4.91
C ARG A 40 30.13 3.72 -5.93
N ASP A 41 29.84 2.72 -6.74
CA ASP A 41 30.71 2.23 -7.80
C ASP A 41 30.64 3.11 -9.07
N LEU A 42 31.72 3.11 -9.85
CA LEU A 42 31.85 3.89 -11.10
C LEU A 42 30.82 3.49 -12.16
N PHE A 43 30.29 2.26 -12.09
CA PHE A 43 29.24 1.71 -12.97
C PHE A 43 27.88 1.60 -12.24
N SER A 44 27.55 2.65 -11.49
CA SER A 44 26.45 2.69 -10.51
C SER A 44 25.09 2.16 -10.98
N VAL A 45 24.72 2.26 -12.26
CA VAL A 45 23.40 1.82 -12.73
C VAL A 45 23.35 0.31 -12.95
N ASP A 46 24.32 -0.27 -13.68
CA ASP A 46 24.35 -1.71 -13.94
C ASP A 46 24.55 -2.52 -12.65
N SER A 47 25.41 -2.02 -11.74
CA SER A 47 25.60 -2.62 -10.43
C SER A 47 24.33 -2.61 -9.57
N VAL A 48 23.54 -1.52 -9.64
CA VAL A 48 22.26 -1.44 -8.92
C VAL A 48 21.23 -2.40 -9.50
N LEU A 49 21.15 -2.52 -10.84
CA LEU A 49 20.23 -3.47 -11.48
C LEU A 49 20.58 -4.92 -11.14
N ALA A 50 21.86 -5.26 -11.12
CA ALA A 50 22.32 -6.59 -10.72
C ALA A 50 21.91 -6.93 -9.28
N VAL A 51 21.97 -5.97 -8.36
CA VAL A 51 21.45 -6.13 -6.98
C VAL A 51 19.94 -6.37 -7.01
N VAL A 52 19.18 -5.54 -7.73
CA VAL A 52 17.71 -5.67 -7.80
C VAL A 52 17.29 -7.03 -8.37
N ASP A 53 17.94 -7.50 -9.44
CA ASP A 53 17.65 -8.78 -10.08
C ASP A 53 18.00 -9.97 -9.15
N SER A 54 19.10 -9.86 -8.39
CA SER A 54 19.44 -10.85 -7.37
C SER A 54 18.37 -10.93 -6.27
N PHE A 55 17.85 -9.79 -5.84
CA PHE A 55 16.79 -9.75 -4.83
C PHE A 55 15.46 -10.28 -5.39
N GLU A 56 15.10 -9.95 -6.62
CA GLU A 56 13.88 -10.47 -7.27
C GLU A 56 13.87 -12.00 -7.33
N GLN A 57 15.01 -12.63 -7.62
CA GLN A 57 15.14 -14.09 -7.59
C GLN A 57 14.88 -14.70 -6.20
N SER A 58 15.13 -13.93 -5.14
CA SER A 58 14.91 -14.34 -3.73
C SER A 58 13.57 -13.90 -3.15
N ALA A 59 12.73 -13.22 -3.94
CA ALA A 59 11.42 -12.72 -3.52
C ALA A 59 10.45 -13.89 -3.27
N TRP A 60 9.83 -13.94 -2.08
CA TRP A 60 8.82 -14.96 -1.78
C TRP A 60 7.45 -14.56 -2.32
N SER A 61 7.15 -13.25 -2.38
CA SER A 61 5.79 -12.74 -2.64
C SER A 61 5.75 -11.97 -3.95
N SER A 62 4.55 -11.82 -4.49
CA SER A 62 4.26 -10.82 -5.52
C SER A 62 4.63 -9.41 -5.05
N LEU A 63 4.46 -9.11 -3.75
CA LEU A 63 4.74 -7.79 -3.20
C LEU A 63 6.24 -7.47 -3.16
N GLU A 64 7.08 -8.44 -2.79
CA GLU A 64 8.55 -8.31 -2.86
C GLU A 64 9.04 -8.18 -4.32
N ARG A 65 8.38 -8.84 -5.28
CA ARG A 65 8.67 -8.61 -6.71
C ARG A 65 8.30 -7.19 -7.14
N ASN A 66 7.15 -6.68 -6.69
CA ASN A 66 6.74 -5.30 -6.93
C ASN A 66 7.74 -4.30 -6.32
N VAL A 67 8.29 -4.59 -5.14
CA VAL A 67 9.38 -3.81 -4.54
C VAL A 67 10.58 -3.72 -5.49
N CYS A 68 10.99 -4.85 -6.09
CA CYS A 68 12.08 -4.85 -7.07
C CYS A 68 11.72 -4.03 -8.33
N GLU A 69 10.51 -4.16 -8.86
CA GLU A 69 10.05 -3.37 -10.01
C GLU A 69 10.11 -1.87 -9.75
N VAL A 70 9.60 -1.42 -8.60
CA VAL A 70 9.66 -0.03 -8.18
C VAL A 70 11.12 0.41 -7.95
N ALA A 71 11.95 -0.43 -7.34
CA ALA A 71 13.37 -0.12 -7.14
C ALA A 71 14.10 0.09 -8.47
N ARG A 72 13.83 -0.71 -9.52
CA ARG A 72 14.40 -0.47 -10.86
C ARG A 72 13.98 0.88 -11.41
N GLN A 73 12.70 1.24 -11.30
CA GLN A 73 12.19 2.52 -11.80
C GLN A 73 12.87 3.71 -11.09
N VAL A 74 13.06 3.63 -9.77
CA VAL A 74 13.75 4.66 -9.00
C VAL A 74 15.23 4.73 -9.37
N ALA A 75 15.89 3.59 -9.63
CA ALA A 75 17.29 3.55 -10.04
C ALA A 75 17.55 4.29 -11.37
N TYR A 76 16.59 4.25 -12.30
CA TYR A 76 16.72 4.91 -13.62
C TYR A 76 16.45 6.43 -13.63
N GLY A 77 15.76 6.99 -12.62
CA GLY A 77 15.30 8.38 -12.71
C GLY A 77 15.01 9.11 -11.41
N GLY A 78 15.30 8.53 -10.24
CA GLY A 78 14.92 9.06 -8.94
C GLY A 78 16.09 9.38 -7.99
N PRO A 79 15.85 10.20 -6.96
CA PRO A 79 16.80 10.44 -5.87
C PRO A 79 16.90 9.19 -4.98
N VAL A 80 17.93 8.37 -5.22
CA VAL A 80 18.19 7.11 -4.48
C VAL A 80 18.45 7.35 -2.98
N ASP A 81 18.85 8.56 -2.60
CA ASP A 81 19.03 8.97 -1.20
C ASP A 81 17.72 8.86 -0.39
N ARG A 82 16.58 8.77 -1.09
CA ARG A 82 15.25 8.51 -0.51
C ARG A 82 14.63 7.20 -0.99
N LEU A 83 15.43 6.27 -1.54
CA LEU A 83 14.98 5.01 -2.14
C LEU A 83 14.06 4.24 -1.19
N GLU A 84 14.48 4.01 0.05
CA GLU A 84 13.69 3.28 1.04
C GLU A 84 12.29 3.87 1.20
N GLY A 85 12.22 5.19 1.42
CA GLY A 85 10.96 5.91 1.61
C GLY A 85 10.10 5.91 0.35
N VAL A 86 10.70 6.15 -0.82
CA VAL A 86 9.99 6.19 -2.11
C VAL A 86 9.45 4.81 -2.49
N VAL A 87 10.28 3.77 -2.41
CA VAL A 87 9.88 2.41 -2.76
C VAL A 87 8.75 1.94 -1.84
N ARG A 88 8.91 2.12 -0.53
CA ARG A 88 7.89 1.75 0.45
C ARG A 88 6.58 2.50 0.22
N ALA A 89 6.62 3.83 0.06
CA ALA A 89 5.42 4.62 -0.15
C ALA A 89 4.70 4.27 -1.46
N THR A 90 5.44 4.07 -2.55
CA THR A 90 4.87 3.67 -3.84
C THR A 90 4.20 2.30 -3.77
N VAL A 91 4.87 1.31 -3.17
CA VAL A 91 4.29 -0.04 -3.04
C VAL A 91 3.04 -0.04 -2.14
N ILE A 92 3.05 0.70 -1.03
CA ILE A 92 1.86 0.85 -0.17
C ILE A 92 0.72 1.53 -0.93
N SER A 93 1.01 2.58 -1.71
CA SER A 93 0.03 3.24 -2.57
C SER A 93 -0.55 2.29 -3.62
N ASP A 94 0.27 1.40 -4.20
CA ASP A 94 -0.19 0.36 -5.12
C ASP A 94 -1.09 -0.67 -4.44
N CYS A 95 -0.77 -1.09 -3.21
CA CYS A 95 -1.67 -1.94 -2.42
C CYS A 95 -3.03 -1.27 -2.21
N ALA A 96 -3.06 0.04 -1.92
CA ALA A 96 -4.31 0.79 -1.81
C ALA A 96 -5.12 0.74 -3.11
N ARG A 97 -4.47 0.99 -4.25
CA ARG A 97 -5.11 0.96 -5.57
C ARG A 97 -5.66 -0.43 -5.93
N GLN A 98 -4.89 -1.49 -5.68
CA GLN A 98 -5.31 -2.87 -5.92
C GLN A 98 -6.47 -3.28 -5.01
N GLY A 99 -6.43 -2.90 -3.73
CA GLY A 99 -7.53 -3.14 -2.79
C GLY A 99 -8.83 -2.44 -3.21
N ILE A 100 -8.73 -1.19 -3.69
CA ILE A 100 -9.87 -0.44 -4.25
C ILE A 100 -10.45 -1.16 -5.46
N GLU A 101 -9.60 -1.65 -6.37
CA GLU A 101 -10.05 -2.37 -7.56
C GLU A 101 -10.77 -3.67 -7.18
N HIS A 102 -10.24 -4.43 -6.23
CA HIS A 102 -10.87 -5.64 -5.74
C HIS A 102 -12.26 -5.35 -5.13
N CYS A 103 -12.38 -4.31 -4.31
CA CYS A 103 -13.67 -3.85 -3.79
C CYS A 103 -14.63 -3.43 -4.89
N ALA A 104 -14.14 -2.68 -5.89
CA ALA A 104 -14.95 -2.24 -7.02
C ALA A 104 -15.47 -3.42 -7.85
N LEU A 105 -14.65 -4.44 -8.10
CA LEU A 105 -15.06 -5.68 -8.78
C LEU A 105 -16.12 -6.44 -7.98
N SER A 106 -15.96 -6.55 -6.66
CA SER A 106 -16.97 -7.19 -5.79
C SER A 106 -18.32 -6.46 -5.83
N VAL A 107 -18.31 -5.13 -5.89
CA VAL A 107 -19.54 -4.33 -6.04
C VAL A 107 -20.16 -4.46 -7.44
N ALA A 108 -19.34 -4.61 -8.49
CA ALA A 108 -19.84 -4.86 -9.83
C ALA A 108 -20.62 -6.18 -9.91
N ASP A 109 -20.13 -7.21 -9.22
CA ASP A 109 -20.74 -8.54 -9.14
C ASP A 109 -22.06 -8.55 -8.35
N GLN A 110 -22.10 -7.86 -7.20
CA GLN A 110 -23.28 -7.86 -6.32
C GLN A 110 -24.37 -6.85 -6.70
N PHE A 111 -23.98 -5.74 -7.34
CA PHE A 111 -24.90 -4.65 -7.64
C PHE A 111 -24.94 -4.36 -9.14
N ASN A 112 -24.00 -3.54 -9.64
CA ASN A 112 -23.84 -3.23 -11.07
C ASN A 112 -22.56 -2.42 -11.33
N GLU A 113 -22.16 -2.35 -12.60
CA GLU A 113 -21.00 -1.58 -13.06
C GLU A 113 -21.09 -0.08 -12.75
N GLY A 114 -22.30 0.50 -12.76
CA GLY A 114 -22.51 1.92 -12.48
C GLY A 114 -22.09 2.30 -11.05
N GLN A 115 -22.55 1.52 -10.07
CA GLN A 115 -22.19 1.70 -8.66
C GLN A 115 -20.72 1.34 -8.39
N SER A 116 -20.20 0.30 -9.03
CA SER A 116 -18.77 -0.04 -9.00
C SER A 116 -17.90 1.13 -9.46
N ASN A 117 -18.24 1.75 -10.59
CA ASN A 117 -17.52 2.91 -11.12
C ASN A 117 -17.58 4.13 -10.20
N GLN A 118 -18.73 4.38 -9.56
CA GLN A 118 -18.87 5.44 -8.57
C GLN A 118 -17.99 5.19 -7.34
N LEU A 119 -17.98 3.96 -6.82
CA LEU A 119 -17.14 3.56 -5.69
C LEU A 119 -15.65 3.70 -6.03
N ARG A 120 -15.22 3.14 -7.17
CA ARG A 120 -13.83 3.20 -7.63
C ARG A 120 -13.34 4.65 -7.69
N ARG A 121 -14.12 5.55 -8.28
CA ARG A 121 -13.79 6.98 -8.36
C ARG A 121 -13.70 7.63 -6.98
N ALA A 122 -14.66 7.39 -6.11
CA ALA A 122 -14.69 7.96 -4.77
C ALA A 122 -13.51 7.50 -3.92
N MET A 123 -13.22 6.20 -3.90
CA MET A 123 -12.11 5.63 -3.13
C MET A 123 -10.75 6.02 -3.70
N THR A 124 -10.60 6.05 -5.03
CA THR A 124 -9.33 6.50 -5.67
C THR A 124 -9.05 7.96 -5.34
N LYS A 125 -10.08 8.81 -5.34
CA LYS A 125 -9.94 10.20 -4.91
C LYS A 125 -9.50 10.30 -3.45
N LEU A 126 -10.11 9.51 -2.55
CA LEU A 126 -9.70 9.47 -1.15
C LEU A 126 -8.26 8.97 -0.97
N ALA A 127 -7.85 7.95 -1.72
CA ALA A 127 -6.49 7.41 -1.65
C ALA A 127 -5.42 8.40 -2.14
N ALA A 128 -5.76 9.28 -3.09
CA ALA A 128 -4.87 10.33 -3.55
C ALA A 128 -4.55 11.38 -2.47
N ASP A 129 -5.43 11.55 -1.48
CA ASP A 129 -5.24 12.49 -0.37
C ASP A 129 -4.46 11.86 0.81
N ILE A 130 -4.09 10.57 0.73
CA ILE A 130 -3.36 9.87 1.79
C ILE A 130 -1.85 10.06 1.62
N ASP A 131 -1.18 10.48 2.70
CA ASP A 131 0.28 10.47 2.79
C ASP A 131 0.81 9.08 3.22
N PHE A 132 1.14 8.25 2.24
CA PHE A 132 1.71 6.91 2.43
C PHE A 132 3.19 6.91 2.87
N THR A 133 3.85 8.08 2.96
CA THR A 133 5.21 8.16 3.50
C THR A 133 5.23 8.09 5.03
N SER A 134 4.10 8.44 5.65
CA SER A 134 3.92 8.45 7.10
C SER A 134 3.48 7.09 7.65
N LYS A 135 3.69 6.83 8.95
CA LYS A 135 3.10 5.65 9.60
C LYS A 135 1.59 5.87 9.80
N PRO A 136 0.74 4.86 9.59
CA PRO A 136 -0.69 5.01 9.79
C PRO A 136 -0.98 5.29 11.27
N ALA A 137 -1.95 6.17 11.54
CA ALA A 137 -2.36 6.47 12.90
C ALA A 137 -2.83 5.20 13.62
N PRO A 138 -2.44 4.96 14.89
CA PRO A 138 -2.82 3.75 15.62
C PRO A 138 -4.33 3.65 15.73
N ARG A 139 -4.89 2.42 15.68
CA ARG A 139 -6.30 2.19 15.98
C ARG A 139 -6.56 2.62 17.42
N THR A 140 -7.17 3.80 17.59
CA THR A 140 -7.85 4.13 18.84
C THR A 140 -8.91 3.06 19.01
N LYS A 141 -8.70 2.15 19.97
CA LYS A 141 -9.75 1.25 20.45
C LYS A 141 -10.82 2.14 21.05
N LYS A 142 -11.72 2.66 20.21
CA LYS A 142 -12.97 3.26 20.68
C LYS A 142 -13.65 2.11 21.40
N LYS A 143 -13.62 2.13 22.73
CA LYS A 143 -14.45 1.23 23.54
C LYS A 143 -15.86 1.51 23.07
N LEU A 144 -16.43 0.63 22.25
CA LEU A 144 -17.87 0.64 22.06
C LEU A 144 -18.44 0.36 23.45
N ASP A 145 -19.08 1.36 24.02
CA ASP A 145 -19.83 1.19 25.26
C ASP A 145 -20.95 0.18 24.99
N LYS A 146 -21.22 -0.70 25.95
CA LYS A 146 -22.21 -1.78 25.77
C LYS A 146 -23.58 -1.26 25.34
N ASP A 147 -23.89 -0.01 25.70
CA ASP A 147 -25.14 0.66 25.38
C ASP A 147 -25.26 1.00 23.88
N GLN A 148 -24.15 1.20 23.14
CA GLN A 148 -24.20 1.46 21.70
C GLN A 148 -24.39 0.20 20.85
N ILE A 149 -24.13 -0.98 21.40
CA ILE A 149 -24.30 -2.26 20.71
C ILE A 149 -25.79 -2.63 20.63
N LEU A 150 -26.60 -2.17 21.59
CA LEU A 150 -28.04 -2.46 21.66
C LEU A 150 -28.87 -1.59 20.71
N ASP A 151 -28.41 -0.39 20.35
CA ASP A 151 -29.11 0.51 19.41
C ASP A 151 -28.93 0.11 17.92
N LEU A 152 -27.98 -0.76 17.59
CA LEU A 152 -27.77 -1.24 16.20
C LEU A 152 -28.66 -2.42 15.82
N SER A 153 -29.42 -2.96 16.77
CA SER A 153 -30.36 -4.06 16.53
C SER A 153 -31.78 -3.54 16.53
N LEU A 154 -32.35 -3.37 15.32
CA LEU A 154 -33.77 -3.30 14.94
C LEU A 154 -34.17 -2.01 14.21
N ASP A 155 -33.78 -1.91 12.94
CA ASP A 155 -34.64 -1.31 11.92
C ASP A 155 -34.46 -2.06 10.59
N MET A 156 -34.84 -3.34 10.60
CA MET A 156 -35.28 -4.01 9.37
C MET A 156 -36.81 -4.12 9.43
N ARG A 157 -37.47 -3.08 8.94
CA ARG A 157 -38.84 -3.14 8.44
C ARG A 157 -38.84 -2.62 7.01
N VAL A 158 -38.88 -3.53 6.05
CA VAL A 158 -39.98 -3.70 5.05
C VAL A 158 -39.97 -5.15 4.61
#